data_AF-A0A4C2EDP5-F1
#
_entry.id   AF-A0A4C2EDP5-F1
#
_cell.length_a   1.000
_cell.length_b   1.000
_cell.length_c   1.000
_cell.angle_alpha   90.00
_cell.angle_beta   90.00
_cell.angle_gamma   90.00
#
_symmetry.space_group_name_H-M   'P 1'
#
loop_
_entity.id
_entity.type
_entity.pdbx_description
1 polymer ?
#
loop_
_entity_poly.entity_id
_entity_poly.type
_entity_poly.pdbx_seq_one_letter_code
_entity_poly.pdbx_strand_id
1 'polypeptide(L)'
;MDGSSSDNFEYILQLTKILSAECRANRQERDKVEHLFKRLAKQSYVSYEQLSGDVAPGKKELFRKLSNPTEEDQLIRQNYELLKQIELQEYMNNKVWLLINEINEHLSSIKNFVIERKLAASKDVMNFIDEKFTVNGQRLDMSCQALRNQLHVSKEKSEMVLQEFKSLIQGIEWHLVPKNSNNFIKFQSKLRILENRYDISIDLPI
;
A
#
# COMPACT_ATOMS: atom_id res chain seq x y z
N MET A 1 -8.06 4.99 9.75
CA MET A 1 -6.85 5.62 9.21
C MET A 1 -6.97 7.10 9.56
N ASP A 2 -6.83 7.44 10.83
CA ASP A 2 -7.00 8.82 11.34
C ASP A 2 -5.69 9.24 11.97
N GLY A 3 -4.84 9.90 11.19
CA GLY A 3 -3.49 10.29 11.63
C GLY A 3 -2.99 11.64 11.12
N SER A 4 -3.72 12.33 10.22
CA SER A 4 -3.19 13.57 9.61
C SER A 4 -3.57 14.87 10.32
N SER A 5 -4.43 14.82 11.35
CA SER A 5 -4.87 16.03 12.08
C SER A 5 -4.05 16.30 13.34
N SER A 6 -3.36 15.29 13.89
CA SER A 6 -2.50 15.42 15.07
C SER A 6 -1.25 16.25 14.78
N ASP A 7 -0.65 16.07 13.60
CA ASP A 7 0.62 16.73 13.24
C ASP A 7 0.48 18.25 13.08
N ASN A 8 -0.67 18.75 12.62
CA ASN A 8 -0.86 20.18 12.43
C ASN A 8 -0.95 20.94 13.77
N PHE A 9 -1.61 20.38 14.78
CA PHE A 9 -1.65 20.98 16.11
C PHE A 9 -0.34 20.83 16.86
N GLU A 10 0.36 19.70 16.69
CA GLU A 10 1.70 19.47 17.24
C GLU A 10 2.70 20.48 16.65
N TYR A 11 2.63 20.73 15.34
CA TYR A 11 3.47 21.70 14.63
C TYR A 11 3.20 23.15 15.07
N ILE A 12 1.93 23.54 15.23
CA ILE A 12 1.57 24.87 15.76
C ILE A 12 2.08 25.04 17.20
N LEU A 13 1.99 23.99 18.02
CA LEU A 13 2.50 24.00 19.39
C LEU A 13 4.03 24.14 19.42
N GLN A 14 4.76 23.45 18.52
CA GLN A 14 6.21 23.59 18.39
C GLN A 14 6.61 25.00 17.96
N LEU A 15 5.94 25.58 16.95
CA LEU A 15 6.18 26.97 16.52
C LEU A 15 5.96 27.96 17.66
N THR A 16 4.89 27.77 18.44
CA THR A 16 4.57 28.63 19.59
C THR A 16 5.65 28.53 20.68
N LYS A 17 6.18 27.34 20.93
CA LYS A 17 7.30 27.12 21.86
C LYS A 17 8.57 27.81 21.39
N ILE A 18 8.91 27.70 20.11
CA ILE A 18 10.09 28.34 19.52
C ILE A 18 9.97 29.87 19.58
N LEU A 19 8.85 30.44 19.15
CA LEU A 19 8.60 31.89 19.22
C LEU A 19 8.65 32.42 20.65
N SER A 20 8.13 31.66 21.62
CA SER A 20 8.19 32.03 23.03
C SER A 20 9.63 32.02 23.57
N ALA A 21 10.44 31.06 23.14
CA ALA A 21 11.85 30.98 23.50
C ALA A 21 12.65 32.15 22.88
N GLU A 22 12.46 32.44 21.61
CA GLU A 22 13.09 33.59 20.95
C GLU A 22 12.67 34.92 21.58
N CYS A 23 11.38 35.10 21.91
CA CYS A 23 10.92 36.30 22.60
C CYS A 23 11.63 36.52 23.94
N ARG A 24 11.93 35.45 24.68
CA ARG A 24 12.69 35.54 25.94
C ARG A 24 14.16 35.86 25.69
N ALA A 25 14.79 35.20 24.73
CA ALA A 25 16.17 35.47 24.34
C ALA A 25 16.35 36.93 23.91
N ASN A 26 15.41 37.46 23.11
CA ASN A 26 15.46 38.82 22.61
C ASN A 26 15.30 39.87 23.74
N ARG A 27 14.45 39.60 24.74
CA ARG A 27 14.39 40.44 25.95
C ARG A 27 15.71 40.44 26.72
N GLN A 28 16.34 39.27 26.87
CA GLN A 28 17.62 39.16 27.56
C GLN A 28 18.75 39.89 26.84
N GLU A 29 18.80 39.84 25.50
CA GLU A 29 19.74 40.62 24.70
C GLU A 29 19.48 42.12 24.82
N ARG A 30 18.21 42.54 24.80
CA ARG A 30 17.84 43.94 25.06
C ARG A 30 18.32 44.42 26.43
N ASP A 31 18.14 43.61 27.47
CA ASP A 31 18.59 43.96 28.83
C ASP A 31 20.12 44.07 28.91
N LYS A 32 20.86 43.22 28.20
CA LYS A 32 22.34 43.33 28.08
C LYS A 32 22.74 44.64 27.40
N VAL A 33 22.09 44.98 26.29
CA VAL A 33 22.34 46.24 25.56
C VAL A 33 22.05 47.45 26.44
N GLU A 34 20.92 47.43 27.15
CA GLU A 34 20.57 48.49 28.11
C GLU A 34 21.62 48.62 29.23
N HIS A 35 22.13 47.49 29.73
CA HIS A 35 23.19 47.49 30.73
C HIS A 35 24.50 48.08 30.20
N LEU A 36 24.85 47.78 28.94
CA LEU A 36 26.01 48.37 28.27
C LEU A 36 25.87 49.89 28.13
N PHE A 37 24.69 50.40 27.75
CA PHE A 37 24.43 51.83 27.70
C PHE A 37 24.49 52.49 29.08
N LYS A 38 23.96 51.85 30.13
CA LYS A 38 24.11 52.34 31.52
C LYS A 38 25.57 52.37 31.96
N ARG A 39 26.38 51.39 31.54
CA ARG A 39 27.82 51.36 31.82
C ARG A 39 28.57 52.46 31.07
N LEU A 40 28.23 52.69 29.80
CA LEU A 40 28.78 53.77 28.98
C LEU A 40 28.45 55.14 29.60
N ALA A 41 27.21 55.33 30.05
CA ALA A 41 26.76 56.53 30.75
C ALA A 41 27.61 56.83 32.01
N LYS A 42 27.81 55.81 32.85
CA LYS A 42 28.70 55.90 34.02
C LYS A 42 30.13 56.25 33.65
N GLN A 43 30.69 55.65 32.60
CA GLN A 43 32.07 55.91 32.14
C GLN A 43 32.25 57.31 31.56
N SER A 44 31.21 57.85 30.92
CA SER A 44 31.23 59.18 30.29
C SER A 44 30.82 60.31 31.23
N TYR A 45 30.48 60.01 32.50
CA TYR A 45 29.95 60.97 33.47
C TYR A 45 28.68 61.71 33.00
N VAL A 46 27.90 61.08 32.12
CA VAL A 46 26.62 61.61 31.60
C VAL A 46 25.49 60.71 32.10
N SER A 47 24.33 61.28 32.48
CA SER A 47 23.19 60.45 32.89
C SER A 47 22.63 59.64 31.71
N TYR A 48 22.06 58.47 32.01
CA TYR A 48 21.49 57.60 30.98
C TYR A 48 20.35 58.29 30.22
N GLU A 49 19.52 59.08 30.91
CA GLU A 49 18.44 59.86 30.28
C GLU A 49 18.96 60.97 29.36
N GLN A 50 20.15 61.52 29.64
CA GLN A 50 20.80 62.52 28.76
C GLN A 50 21.43 61.89 27.51
N LEU A 51 21.78 60.60 27.56
CA LEU A 51 22.28 59.83 26.41
C LEU A 51 21.13 59.28 25.54
N SER A 52 19.98 58.96 26.14
CA SER A 52 18.79 58.49 25.41
C SER A 52 17.85 59.63 24.98
N GLY A 53 18.12 60.86 25.42
CA GLY A 53 17.35 62.05 25.06
C GLY A 53 17.69 62.58 23.67
N ASP A 54 16.78 63.36 23.10
CA ASP A 54 16.96 63.91 21.76
C ASP A 54 18.05 65.00 21.75
N VAL A 55 19.01 64.88 20.83
CA VAL A 55 20.20 65.74 20.79
C VAL A 55 19.80 67.18 20.43
N ALA A 56 20.31 68.17 21.18
CA ALA A 56 20.07 69.59 20.95
C ALA A 56 20.31 70.00 19.47
N PRO A 57 19.44 70.81 18.86
CA PRO A 57 19.42 71.06 17.41
C PRO A 57 20.74 71.62 16.87
N GLY A 58 21.44 72.48 17.63
CA GLY A 58 22.75 73.02 17.22
C GLY A 58 23.89 71.98 17.17
N LYS A 59 23.84 70.93 18.01
CA LYS A 59 24.81 69.82 17.95
C LYS A 59 24.48 68.83 16.82
N LYS A 60 23.19 68.65 16.50
CA LYS A 60 22.74 67.88 15.31
C LYS A 60 23.24 68.52 14.01
N GLU A 61 23.21 69.85 13.88
CA GLU A 61 23.72 70.54 12.70
C GLU A 61 25.26 70.49 12.59
N LEU A 62 25.98 70.63 13.70
CA LEU A 62 27.43 70.44 13.73
C LEU A 62 27.82 69.01 13.35
N PHE A 63 27.13 68.00 13.89
CA PHE A 63 27.36 66.60 13.53
C PHE A 63 27.03 66.34 12.06
N ARG A 64 25.93 66.90 11.52
CA ARG A 64 25.61 66.83 10.07
C ARG A 64 26.68 67.47 9.19
N LYS A 65 27.28 68.58 9.61
CA LYS A 65 28.35 69.26 8.86
C LYS A 65 29.70 68.51 8.94
N LEU A 66 29.96 67.77 10.02
CA LEU A 66 31.14 66.90 10.19
C LEU A 66 30.94 65.50 9.58
N SER A 67 29.71 65.01 9.49
CA SER A 67 29.35 63.68 8.97
C SER A 67 28.97 63.69 7.49
N ASN A 68 29.64 64.49 6.66
CA ASN A 68 29.60 64.21 5.23
C ASN A 68 30.38 62.90 5.02
N PRO A 69 29.71 61.80 4.64
CA PRO A 69 30.38 60.52 4.51
C PRO A 69 31.47 60.67 3.45
N THR A 70 32.68 60.28 3.80
CA THR A 70 33.78 60.23 2.83
C THR A 70 33.43 59.27 1.70
N GLU A 71 34.08 59.41 0.54
CA GLU A 71 33.88 58.49 -0.59
C GLU A 71 34.12 57.03 -0.15
N GLU A 72 35.08 56.82 0.76
CA GLU A 72 35.34 55.54 1.42
C GLU A 72 34.14 55.05 2.25
N ASP A 73 33.52 55.90 3.08
CA ASP A 73 32.31 55.55 3.84
C ASP A 73 31.13 55.18 2.91
N GLN A 74 31.00 55.88 1.77
CA GLN A 74 29.96 55.60 0.79
C GLN A 74 30.17 54.25 0.10
N LEU A 75 31.41 53.95 -0.30
CA LEU A 75 31.78 52.67 -0.90
C LEU A 75 31.61 51.51 0.10
N ILE A 76 32.00 51.71 1.36
CA ILE A 76 31.78 50.73 2.43
C ILE A 76 30.27 50.43 2.57
N ARG A 77 29.44 51.48 2.60
CA ARG A 77 27.98 51.33 2.71
C ARG A 77 27.38 50.59 1.51
N GLN A 78 27.80 50.94 0.29
CA GLN A 78 27.38 50.26 -0.93
C GLN A 78 27.80 48.78 -0.92
N ASN A 79 29.01 48.46 -0.47
CA ASN A 79 29.48 47.09 -0.34
C ASN A 79 28.63 46.29 0.66
N TYR A 80 28.31 46.86 1.83
CA TYR A 80 27.43 46.18 2.79
C TYR A 80 26.03 45.93 2.22
N GLU A 81 25.50 46.88 1.45
CA GLU A 81 24.20 46.73 0.80
C GLU A 81 24.22 45.65 -0.28
N LEU A 82 25.31 45.58 -1.06
CA LEU A 82 25.53 44.53 -2.06
C LEU A 82 25.65 43.15 -1.41
N LEU A 83 26.41 43.05 -0.32
CA LEU A 83 26.62 41.79 0.41
C LEU A 83 25.30 41.27 0.99
N LYS A 84 24.49 42.18 1.54
CA LYS A 84 23.13 41.86 1.99
C LYS A 84 22.24 41.35 0.84
N GLN A 85 22.32 41.96 -0.35
CA GLN A 85 21.54 41.52 -1.51
C GLN A 85 21.97 40.12 -1.98
N ILE A 86 23.28 39.85 -2.02
CA ILE A 86 23.81 38.53 -2.36
C ILE A 86 23.30 37.47 -1.38
N GLU A 87 23.39 37.74 -0.08
CA GLU A 87 22.96 36.80 0.95
C GLU A 87 21.45 36.50 0.89
N LEU A 88 20.63 37.54 0.65
CA LEU A 88 19.20 37.36 0.42
C LEU A 88 18.91 36.53 -0.83
N GLN A 89 19.67 36.74 -1.91
CA GLN A 89 19.48 36.00 -3.15
C GLN A 89 19.92 34.54 -3.01
N GLU A 90 21.02 34.25 -2.31
CA GLU A 90 21.43 32.89 -1.98
C GLU A 90 20.40 32.18 -1.10
N TYR A 91 19.87 32.86 -0.09
CA TYR A 91 18.79 32.34 0.75
C TYR A 91 17.56 31.96 -0.09
N MET A 92 17.12 32.87 -0.97
CA MET A 92 15.99 32.61 -1.85
C MET A 92 16.26 31.45 -2.81
N ASN A 93 17.45 31.39 -3.41
CA ASN A 93 17.85 30.29 -4.30
C ASN A 93 17.82 28.94 -3.57
N ASN A 94 18.33 28.88 -2.33
CA ASN A 94 18.26 27.67 -1.51
C ASN A 94 16.82 27.24 -1.23
N LYS A 95 15.92 28.19 -0.93
CA LYS A 95 14.49 27.90 -0.74
C LYS A 95 13.83 27.38 -2.01
N VAL A 96 14.13 27.97 -3.16
CA VAL A 96 13.62 27.50 -4.45
C VAL A 96 14.12 26.08 -4.75
N TRP A 97 15.38 25.79 -4.46
CA TRP A 97 15.95 24.45 -4.66
C TRP A 97 15.28 23.40 -3.77
N LEU A 98 15.01 23.72 -2.51
CA LEU A 98 14.28 22.84 -1.60
C LEU A 98 12.86 22.55 -2.14
N LEU A 99 12.15 23.56 -2.61
CA LEU A 99 10.83 23.40 -3.22
C LEU A 99 10.88 22.50 -4.47
N ILE A 100 11.89 22.67 -5.33
CA ILE A 100 12.08 21.82 -6.51
C ILE A 100 12.29 20.36 -6.08
N ASN A 101 13.06 20.11 -5.02
CA ASN A 101 13.27 18.77 -4.49
C ASN A 101 11.97 18.16 -3.94
N GLU A 102 11.20 18.90 -3.14
CA GLU A 102 9.91 18.44 -2.63
C GLU A 102 8.94 18.08 -3.78
N ILE A 103 8.88 18.92 -4.83
CA ILE A 103 8.07 18.64 -6.03
C ILE A 103 8.54 17.33 -6.70
N ASN A 104 9.84 17.13 -6.86
CA ASN A 104 10.40 15.91 -7.46
C ASN A 104 10.10 14.66 -6.64
N GLU A 105 10.15 14.75 -5.30
CA GLU A 105 9.77 13.66 -4.40
C GLU A 105 8.29 13.33 -4.54
N HIS A 106 7.41 14.34 -4.57
CA HIS A 106 5.98 14.13 -4.78
C HIS A 106 5.66 13.51 -6.15
N LEU A 107 6.31 13.96 -7.22
CA LEU A 107 6.15 13.34 -8.55
C LEU A 107 6.59 11.88 -8.56
N SER A 108 7.69 11.57 -7.86
CA SER A 108 8.17 10.19 -7.72
C SER A 108 7.19 9.32 -6.93
N SER A 109 6.61 9.85 -5.85
CA SER A 109 5.56 9.18 -5.08
C SER A 109 4.31 8.90 -5.92
N ILE A 110 3.84 9.89 -6.69
CA ILE A 110 2.67 9.72 -7.58
C ILE A 110 2.96 8.65 -8.63
N LYS A 111 4.15 8.65 -9.23
CA LYS A 111 4.56 7.63 -10.20
C LYS A 111 4.52 6.23 -9.58
N ASN A 112 5.09 6.06 -8.39
CA ASN A 112 5.08 4.77 -7.69
C ASN A 112 3.66 4.31 -7.37
N PHE A 113 2.80 5.20 -6.88
CA PHE A 113 1.39 4.91 -6.63
C PHE A 113 0.65 4.41 -7.89
N VAL A 114 0.88 5.04 -9.04
CA VAL A 114 0.24 4.61 -10.30
C VAL A 114 0.74 3.22 -10.72
N ILE A 115 2.03 2.93 -10.55
CA ILE A 115 2.60 1.61 -10.85
C ILE A 115 2.00 0.55 -9.92
N GLU A 116 1.99 0.79 -8.61
CA GLU A 116 1.42 -0.11 -7.61
C GLU A 116 -0.05 -0.40 -7.89
N ARG A 117 -0.85 0.63 -8.21
CA ARG A 117 -2.27 0.45 -8.53
C ARG A 117 -2.48 -0.39 -9.78
N LYS A 118 -1.65 -0.24 -10.82
CA LYS A 118 -1.72 -1.09 -12.02
C LYS A 118 -1.36 -2.55 -11.70
N LEU A 119 -0.33 -2.77 -10.89
CA LEU A 119 0.08 -4.11 -10.46
C LEU A 119 -1.01 -4.78 -9.61
N ALA A 120 -1.59 -4.06 -8.66
CA ALA A 120 -2.68 -4.54 -7.82
C ALA A 120 -3.91 -4.95 -8.67
N ALA A 121 -4.33 -4.10 -9.61
CA ALA A 121 -5.43 -4.42 -10.51
C ALA A 121 -5.18 -5.68 -11.34
N SER A 122 -3.95 -5.88 -11.84
CA SER A 122 -3.58 -7.11 -12.55
C SER A 122 -3.63 -8.36 -11.66
N LYS A 123 -3.21 -8.22 -10.39
CA LYS A 123 -3.23 -9.31 -9.41
C LYS A 123 -4.66 -9.69 -9.04
N ASP A 124 -5.54 -8.71 -8.86
CA ASP A 124 -6.96 -8.94 -8.55
C ASP A 124 -7.67 -9.69 -9.69
N VAL A 125 -7.37 -9.34 -10.95
CA VAL A 125 -7.90 -10.06 -12.12
C VAL A 125 -7.38 -11.51 -12.15
N MET A 126 -6.09 -11.74 -11.91
CA MET A 126 -5.56 -13.12 -11.83
C MET A 126 -6.23 -13.91 -10.70
N ASN A 127 -6.34 -13.33 -9.50
CA ASN A 127 -6.97 -14.00 -8.37
C ASN A 127 -8.44 -14.35 -8.67
N PHE A 128 -9.18 -13.43 -9.31
CA PHE A 128 -10.55 -13.69 -9.74
C PHE A 128 -10.63 -14.86 -10.73
N ILE A 129 -9.73 -14.90 -11.73
CA ILE A 129 -9.68 -15.99 -12.69
C ILE A 129 -9.38 -17.31 -11.99
N ASP A 130 -8.43 -17.32 -11.06
CA ASP A 130 -7.99 -18.53 -10.39
C ASP A 130 -9.09 -19.10 -9.47
N GLU A 131 -9.72 -18.23 -8.66
CA GLU A 131 -10.81 -18.62 -7.76
C GLU A 131 -12.07 -19.09 -8.51
N LYS A 132 -12.44 -18.41 -9.60
CA LYS A 132 -13.71 -18.68 -10.29
C LYS A 132 -13.63 -19.72 -11.38
N PHE A 133 -12.50 -19.81 -12.08
CA PHE A 133 -12.39 -20.68 -13.25
C PHE A 133 -11.43 -21.84 -13.02
N THR A 134 -10.22 -21.60 -12.52
CA THR A 134 -9.22 -22.67 -12.36
C THR A 134 -9.69 -23.72 -11.35
N VAL A 135 -10.13 -23.31 -10.16
CA VAL A 135 -10.61 -24.23 -9.11
C VAL A 135 -11.84 -25.01 -9.58
N ASN A 136 -12.78 -24.35 -10.25
CA ASN A 136 -13.99 -25.01 -10.76
C ASN A 136 -13.68 -25.98 -11.90
N GLY A 137 -12.73 -25.64 -12.77
CA GLY A 137 -12.22 -26.53 -13.82
C GLY A 137 -11.58 -27.79 -13.23
N GLN A 138 -10.70 -27.62 -12.23
CA GLN A 138 -10.07 -28.74 -11.52
C GLN A 138 -11.12 -29.64 -10.84
N ARG A 139 -12.13 -29.05 -10.18
CA ARG A 139 -13.21 -29.81 -9.54
C ARG A 139 -14.04 -30.60 -10.57
N LEU A 140 -14.29 -30.01 -11.74
CA LEU A 140 -14.99 -30.67 -12.82
C LEU A 140 -14.17 -31.84 -13.36
N ASP A 141 -12.87 -31.66 -13.59
CA ASP A 141 -11.96 -32.72 -14.06
C ASP A 141 -11.88 -33.88 -13.06
N MET A 142 -11.76 -33.59 -11.76
CA MET A 142 -11.80 -34.61 -10.71
C MET A 142 -13.12 -35.38 -10.73
N SER A 143 -14.24 -34.69 -10.91
CA SER A 143 -15.57 -35.32 -10.97
C SER A 143 -15.69 -36.21 -12.22
N CYS A 144 -15.20 -35.76 -13.37
CA CYS A 144 -15.15 -36.54 -14.60
C CYS A 144 -14.28 -37.80 -14.44
N GLN A 145 -13.13 -37.69 -13.81
CA GLN A 145 -12.26 -38.85 -13.52
C GLN A 145 -12.94 -39.84 -12.58
N ALA A 146 -13.58 -39.35 -11.51
CA ALA A 146 -14.32 -40.19 -10.57
C ALA A 146 -15.46 -40.96 -11.27
N LEU A 147 -16.23 -40.29 -12.14
CA LEU A 147 -17.31 -40.93 -12.91
C LEU A 147 -16.78 -41.96 -13.91
N ARG A 148 -15.65 -41.69 -14.58
CA ARG A 148 -15.00 -42.68 -15.47
C ARG A 148 -14.54 -43.92 -14.71
N ASN A 149 -13.95 -43.73 -13.53
CA ASN A 149 -13.54 -44.84 -12.67
C ASN A 149 -14.74 -45.64 -12.17
N GLN A 150 -15.81 -44.97 -11.75
CA GLN A 150 -17.05 -45.64 -11.34
C GLN A 150 -17.69 -46.43 -12.47
N LEU A 151 -17.71 -45.88 -13.69
CA LEU A 151 -18.19 -46.57 -14.87
C LEU A 151 -17.39 -47.84 -15.14
N HIS A 152 -16.05 -47.77 -15.04
CA HIS A 152 -15.18 -48.92 -15.23
C HIS A 152 -15.44 -50.00 -14.17
N VAL A 153 -15.45 -49.63 -12.89
CA VAL A 153 -15.76 -50.56 -11.77
C VAL A 153 -17.14 -51.18 -11.92
N SER A 154 -18.15 -50.39 -12.34
CA SER A 154 -19.51 -50.89 -12.57
C SER A 154 -19.55 -51.92 -13.69
N LYS A 155 -18.80 -51.71 -14.78
CA LYS A 155 -18.68 -52.68 -15.87
C LYS A 155 -18.03 -53.97 -15.39
N GLU A 156 -16.89 -53.89 -14.72
CA GLU A 156 -16.19 -55.07 -14.18
C GLU A 156 -17.08 -55.88 -13.23
N LYS A 157 -17.74 -55.20 -12.27
CA LYS A 157 -18.66 -55.87 -11.35
C LYS A 157 -19.84 -56.52 -12.06
N SER A 158 -20.41 -55.86 -13.07
CA SER A 158 -21.50 -56.43 -13.85
C SER A 158 -21.05 -57.68 -14.61
N GLU A 159 -19.83 -57.67 -15.15
CA GLU A 159 -19.23 -58.82 -15.82
C GLU A 159 -18.95 -59.96 -14.83
N MET A 160 -18.43 -59.67 -13.64
CA MET A 160 -18.24 -60.67 -12.58
C MET A 160 -19.55 -61.35 -12.18
N VAL A 161 -20.62 -60.57 -11.96
CA VAL A 161 -21.96 -61.13 -11.64
C VAL A 161 -22.46 -62.02 -12.77
N LEU A 162 -22.23 -61.62 -14.03
CA LEU A 162 -22.60 -62.41 -15.20
C LEU A 162 -21.81 -63.72 -15.26
N GLN A 163 -20.52 -63.70 -14.95
CA GLN A 163 -19.69 -64.91 -14.87
C GLN A 163 -20.11 -65.84 -13.73
N GLU A 164 -20.35 -65.30 -12.53
CA GLU A 164 -20.87 -66.08 -11.40
C GLU A 164 -22.22 -66.72 -11.74
N PHE A 165 -23.12 -65.96 -12.37
CA PHE A 165 -24.41 -66.49 -12.82
C PHE A 165 -24.25 -67.62 -13.85
N LYS A 166 -23.33 -67.48 -14.81
CA LYS A 166 -22.99 -68.56 -15.76
C LYS A 166 -22.44 -69.79 -15.06
N SER A 167 -21.54 -69.61 -14.08
CA SER A 167 -20.99 -70.71 -13.28
C SER A 167 -22.07 -71.44 -12.48
N LEU A 168 -22.96 -70.71 -11.82
CA LEU A 168 -24.09 -71.29 -11.08
C LEU A 168 -25.01 -72.09 -12.00
N ILE A 169 -25.28 -71.59 -13.21
CA ILE A 169 -26.07 -72.31 -14.23
C ILE A 169 -25.36 -73.59 -14.67
N GLN A 170 -24.04 -73.55 -14.88
CA GLN A 170 -23.27 -74.74 -15.27
C GLN A 170 -23.20 -75.80 -14.17
N GLY A 171 -23.25 -75.39 -12.90
CA GLY A 171 -23.27 -76.30 -11.75
C GLY A 171 -24.61 -76.99 -11.49
N ILE A 172 -25.68 -76.62 -12.20
CA ILE A 172 -26.98 -77.28 -12.08
C ILE A 172 -26.95 -78.60 -12.87
N GLU A 173 -27.35 -79.69 -12.22
CA GLU A 173 -27.55 -80.98 -12.86
C GLU A 173 -28.84 -80.99 -13.71
N TRP A 174 -28.78 -80.35 -14.89
CA TRP A 174 -29.93 -80.17 -15.79
C TRP A 174 -30.60 -81.47 -16.24
N HIS A 175 -29.91 -82.61 -16.14
CA HIS A 175 -30.43 -83.93 -16.46
C HIS A 175 -31.45 -84.46 -15.43
N LEU A 176 -31.40 -83.98 -14.18
CA LEU A 176 -32.37 -84.33 -13.13
C LEU A 176 -33.59 -83.42 -13.10
N VAL A 177 -33.54 -82.29 -13.81
CA VAL A 177 -34.62 -81.30 -13.83
C VAL A 177 -35.71 -81.74 -14.81
N PRO A 178 -36.98 -81.92 -14.37
CA PRO A 178 -38.05 -82.29 -15.28
C PRO A 178 -38.32 -81.16 -16.29
N LYS A 179 -37.90 -81.37 -17.54
CA LYS A 179 -38.02 -80.40 -18.65
C LYS A 179 -39.48 -80.01 -18.95
N ASN A 180 -40.45 -80.85 -18.56
CA ASN A 180 -41.90 -80.59 -18.69
C ASN A 180 -42.53 -79.90 -17.46
N SER A 181 -41.75 -79.57 -16.44
CA SER A 181 -42.29 -78.85 -15.27
C SER A 181 -42.64 -77.40 -15.62
N ASN A 182 -43.76 -76.91 -15.10
CA ASN A 182 -44.13 -75.49 -15.22
C ASN A 182 -43.05 -74.54 -14.70
N ASN A 183 -42.20 -74.99 -13.76
CA ASN A 183 -41.10 -74.20 -13.21
C ASN A 183 -39.95 -74.05 -14.20
N PHE A 184 -39.59 -75.09 -14.94
CA PHE A 184 -38.55 -75.03 -15.98
C PHE A 184 -38.96 -74.11 -17.13
N ILE A 185 -40.21 -74.20 -17.61
CA ILE A 185 -40.75 -73.32 -18.66
C ILE A 185 -40.79 -71.85 -18.21
N LYS A 186 -41.18 -71.59 -16.95
CA LYS A 186 -41.14 -70.24 -16.36
C LYS A 186 -39.72 -69.71 -16.21
N PHE A 187 -38.76 -70.56 -15.87
CA PHE A 187 -37.36 -70.19 -15.78
C PHE A 187 -36.80 -69.83 -17.16
N GLN A 188 -37.01 -70.66 -18.17
CA GLN A 188 -36.55 -70.42 -19.53
C GLN A 188 -37.17 -69.16 -20.15
N SER A 189 -38.46 -68.91 -19.92
CA SER A 189 -39.10 -67.68 -20.41
C SER A 189 -38.56 -66.42 -19.71
N LYS A 190 -38.30 -66.47 -18.40
CA LYS A 190 -37.65 -65.37 -17.67
C LYS A 190 -36.20 -65.15 -18.11
N LEU A 191 -35.45 -66.21 -18.37
CA LEU A 191 -34.08 -66.14 -18.87
C LEU A 191 -34.05 -65.46 -20.24
N ARG A 192 -34.93 -65.87 -21.16
CA ARG A 192 -35.06 -65.25 -22.49
C ARG A 192 -35.44 -63.77 -22.44
N ILE A 193 -36.30 -63.37 -21.48
CA ILE A 193 -36.63 -61.96 -21.25
C ILE A 193 -35.40 -61.18 -20.78
N LEU A 194 -34.56 -61.78 -19.95
CA LEU A 194 -33.34 -61.18 -19.42
C LEU A 194 -32.27 -61.03 -20.51
N GLU A 195 -32.07 -62.07 -21.33
CA GLU A 195 -31.18 -62.04 -22.50
C GLU A 195 -31.59 -60.94 -23.49
N ASN A 196 -32.87 -60.85 -23.83
CA ASN A 196 -33.39 -59.83 -24.75
C ASN A 196 -33.32 -58.41 -24.19
N ARG A 197 -33.49 -58.23 -22.86
CA ARG A 197 -33.53 -56.91 -22.24
C ARG A 197 -32.13 -56.30 -22.10
N TYR A 198 -31.13 -57.14 -21.88
CA TYR A 198 -29.76 -56.69 -21.59
C TYR A 198 -28.75 -57.06 -22.68
N ASP A 199 -29.20 -57.68 -23.78
CA ASP A 199 -28.38 -58.15 -24.90
C ASP A 199 -27.23 -59.07 -24.45
N ILE A 200 -27.57 -60.05 -23.62
CA ILE A 200 -26.64 -61.02 -23.05
C ILE A 200 -26.99 -62.41 -23.58
N SER A 201 -25.99 -63.23 -23.91
CA SER A 201 -26.16 -64.65 -24.27
C SER A 201 -25.73 -65.56 -23.12
N ILE A 202 -26.63 -66.43 -22.66
CA ILE A 202 -26.39 -67.39 -21.57
C ILE A 202 -26.70 -68.79 -22.08
N ASP A 203 -25.64 -69.51 -22.48
CA ASP A 203 -25.77 -70.88 -22.96
C ASP A 203 -26.12 -71.82 -21.79
N LEU A 204 -27.31 -72.41 -21.85
CA LEU A 204 -27.71 -73.50 -20.97
C LEU A 204 -27.08 -74.80 -21.50
N PRO A 205 -26.32 -75.57 -20.69
CA PRO A 205 -25.88 -76.90 -21.08
C PRO A 205 -27.08 -77.87 -20.99
N ILE A 206 -27.90 -77.90 -22.05
CA ILE A 206 -29.14 -78.70 -22.17
C ILE A 206 -28.86 -80.10 -22.73
#